data_AF-A0A7S1HTP6-F1
#
_entry.id   AF-A0A7S1HTP6-F1
#
_cell.length_a   1.000
_cell.length_b   1.000
_cell.length_c   1.000
_cell.angle_alpha   90.00
_cell.angle_beta   90.00
_cell.angle_gamma   90.00
#
_symmetry.space_group_name_H-M   'P 1'
#
loop_
_entity.id
_entity.type
_entity.pdbx_description
1 polymer ?
#
loop_
_entity_poly.entity_id
_entity_poly.type
_entity_poly.pdbx_seq_one_letter_code
_entity_poly.pdbx_strand_id
1 'polypeptide(L)'
;DFDPNYCNAVGESLFLSSMTVEMNRHTKQYEIICEPITGCLTMQPEREEHILSHQIDWDECVRHVGALVLRGNRCVLVRSQQWTGMRIPSVVLKSEETPVQAAVRAVVKFTEVDATEVRELK
;
A
#
# COMPACT_ATOMS: atom_id res chain seq x y z
N ASP A 1 -18.25 22.12 -8.58
CA ASP A 1 -17.37 22.61 -7.50
C ASP A 1 -16.87 21.45 -6.68
N PHE A 2 -15.55 21.31 -6.54
CA PHE A 2 -14.87 20.31 -5.72
C PHE A 2 -14.31 21.03 -4.49
N ASP A 3 -14.73 20.63 -3.30
CA ASP A 3 -14.20 21.17 -2.04
C ASP A 3 -13.12 20.21 -1.51
N PRO A 4 -11.84 20.63 -1.52
CA PRO A 4 -10.73 19.79 -1.05
C PRO A 4 -10.76 19.51 0.46
N ASN A 5 -11.59 20.23 1.24
CA ASN A 5 -11.72 20.05 2.67
C ASN A 5 -12.95 19.23 3.07
N TYR A 6 -13.78 18.80 2.12
CA TYR A 6 -14.97 18.02 2.39
C TYR A 6 -14.62 16.52 2.49
N CYS A 7 -14.62 15.98 3.71
CA CYS A 7 -14.54 14.55 3.96
C CYS A 7 -15.92 14.04 4.44
N ASN A 8 -16.45 13.00 3.80
CA ASN A 8 -17.69 12.36 4.23
C ASN A 8 -17.39 11.14 5.10
N ALA A 9 -18.40 10.57 5.76
CA ALA A 9 -18.24 9.38 6.62
C ALA A 9 -17.58 8.18 5.91
N VAL A 10 -17.67 8.11 4.58
CA VAL A 10 -16.98 7.10 3.76
C VAL A 10 -15.48 7.38 3.68
N GLY A 11 -15.07 8.65 3.55
CA GLY A 11 -13.68 9.08 3.58
C GLY A 11 -12.98 8.90 4.93
N GLU A 12 -13.76 8.78 6.01
CA GLU A 12 -13.26 8.46 7.35
C GLU A 12 -13.18 6.94 7.61
N SER A 13 -13.69 6.11 6.70
CA SER A 13 -13.75 4.66 6.88
C SER A 13 -12.53 3.95 6.29
N LEU A 14 -11.93 3.04 7.06
CA LEU A 14 -10.86 2.15 6.58
C LEU A 14 -11.46 0.79 6.18
N PHE A 15 -11.29 0.41 4.91
CA PHE A 15 -11.74 -0.89 4.40
C PHE A 15 -10.55 -1.83 4.23
N LEU A 16 -10.63 -3.01 4.82
CA LEU A 16 -9.58 -4.03 4.77
C LEU A 16 -10.14 -5.30 4.15
N SER A 17 -9.41 -5.86 3.19
CA SER A 17 -9.74 -7.15 2.57
C SER A 17 -8.52 -8.05 2.54
N SER A 18 -8.73 -9.34 2.75
CA SER A 18 -7.75 -10.38 2.47
C SER A 18 -7.98 -10.90 1.06
N MET A 19 -6.93 -10.91 0.25
CA MET A 19 -6.97 -11.47 -1.11
C MET A 19 -6.05 -12.68 -1.18
N THR A 20 -6.61 -13.83 -1.54
CA THR A 20 -5.89 -15.07 -1.75
C THR A 20 -6.06 -15.49 -3.20
N VAL A 21 -4.96 -15.90 -3.84
CA VAL A 21 -4.97 -16.42 -5.20
C VAL A 21 -4.52 -17.87 -5.16
N GLU A 22 -5.44 -18.79 -5.41
CA GLU A 22 -5.17 -20.23 -5.36
C GLU A 22 -5.41 -20.87 -6.72
N MET A 23 -4.65 -21.91 -7.04
CA MET A 23 -4.90 -22.71 -8.24
C MET A 23 -5.88 -23.82 -7.89
N ASN A 24 -7.07 -23.80 -8.48
CA ASN A 24 -8.04 -24.87 -8.30
C ASN A 24 -7.47 -26.18 -8.86
N ARG A 25 -7.34 -27.18 -7.98
CA ARG A 25 -6.67 -28.45 -8.30
C ARG A 25 -7.35 -29.25 -9.41
N HIS A 26 -8.66 -29.05 -9.61
CA HIS A 26 -9.48 -29.77 -10.58
C HIS A 26 -9.50 -29.05 -11.93
N THR A 27 -9.75 -27.74 -11.93
CA THR A 27 -9.89 -26.96 -13.16
C THR A 27 -8.56 -26.44 -13.70
N LYS A 28 -7.51 -26.43 -12.87
CA LYS A 28 -6.18 -25.82 -13.16
C LYS A 28 -6.26 -24.34 -13.47
N GLN A 29 -7.36 -23.68 -13.09
CA GLN A 29 -7.52 -22.24 -13.22
C GLN A 29 -7.16 -21.56 -11.89
N TYR A 30 -6.64 -20.34 -11.97
CA TYR A 30 -6.42 -19.51 -10.79
C TYR A 30 -7.74 -18.88 -10.37
N GLU A 31 -8.09 -19.04 -9.10
CA GLU A 31 -9.25 -18.45 -8.47
C GLU A 31 -8.78 -17.35 -7.52
N ILE A 32 -9.48 -16.21 -7.56
CA ILE A 32 -9.23 -15.08 -6.68
C ILE A 32 -10.32 -15.10 -5.62
N ILE A 33 -9.93 -15.30 -4.38
CA ILE A 33 -10.80 -15.28 -3.22
C ILE A 33 -10.53 -13.96 -2.50
N CYS A 34 -11.56 -13.13 -2.38
CA CYS A 34 -11.46 -11.81 -1.75
C CYS A 34 -12.45 -11.76 -0.59
N GLU A 35 -11.93 -11.72 0.63
CA GLU A 35 -12.72 -11.75 1.86
C GLU A 35 -12.61 -10.41 2.57
N PRO A 36 -13.72 -9.71 2.87
CA PRO A 36 -13.69 -8.50 3.67
C PRO A 36 -13.30 -8.86 5.10
N ILE A 37 -12.19 -8.29 5.59
CA ILE A 37 -11.70 -8.51 6.97
C ILE A 37 -11.94 -7.30 7.87
N THR A 38 -12.53 -6.22 7.34
CA THR A 38 -12.87 -5.01 8.10
C THR A 38 -13.61 -5.34 9.39
N GLY A 39 -14.62 -6.22 9.32
CA GLY A 39 -15.44 -6.62 10.47
C GLY A 39 -14.68 -7.42 11.55
N CYS A 40 -13.71 -8.24 11.14
CA CYS A 40 -12.92 -9.07 12.04
C CYS A 40 -11.90 -8.26 12.84
N LEU A 41 -11.44 -7.13 12.28
CA LEU A 41 -10.49 -6.23 12.94
C LEU A 41 -11.18 -5.20 13.83
N THR A 42 -12.48 -4.95 13.63
CA THR A 42 -13.31 -4.10 14.50
C THR A 42 -13.88 -4.83 15.73
N MET A 43 -13.65 -6.14 15.89
CA MET A 43 -14.03 -6.90 17.08
C MET A 43 -12.99 -6.68 18.19
N GLN A 44 -13.18 -5.57 18.91
CA GLN A 44 -12.59 -5.08 20.17
C GLN A 44 -11.25 -5.66 20.67
N PRO A 45 -10.26 -4.80 20.98
CA PRO A 45 -9.35 -5.10 22.05
C PRO A 45 -10.02 -4.75 23.40
N GLU A 46 -10.19 -5.73 24.29
CA GLU A 46 -10.11 -5.49 25.74
C GLU A 46 -8.65 -5.14 26.12
N ARG A 47 -8.06 -4.15 25.45
CA ARG A 47 -6.80 -3.56 25.87
C ARG A 47 -7.08 -2.12 26.19
N GLU A 48 -6.80 -1.80 27.46
CA GLU A 48 -6.61 -0.48 28.01
C GLU A 48 -6.39 0.57 26.92
N GLU A 49 -7.40 1.44 26.78
CA GLU A 49 -7.35 2.64 25.97
C GLU A 49 -6.24 3.56 26.48
N HIS A 50 -5.01 3.29 26.09
CA HIS A 50 -4.09 4.37 25.76
C HIS A 50 -4.57 4.95 24.42
N ILE A 51 -5.69 5.68 24.46
CA ILE A 51 -5.99 6.69 23.45
C ILE A 51 -4.81 7.66 23.55
N LEU A 52 -3.82 7.47 22.69
CA LEU A 52 -2.83 8.49 22.41
C LEU A 52 -3.62 9.66 21.84
N SER A 53 -4.03 10.57 22.71
CA SER A 53 -4.50 11.91 22.39
C SER A 53 -3.35 12.76 21.85
N HIS A 54 -2.50 12.17 21.01
CA HIS A 54 -1.55 12.90 20.21
C HIS A 54 -2.33 13.32 18.97
N GLN A 55 -2.67 14.61 18.92
CA GLN A 55 -2.97 15.28 17.66
C GLN A 55 -1.87 14.84 16.68
N ILE A 56 -2.24 14.01 15.70
CA ILE A 56 -1.32 13.65 14.63
C ILE A 56 -1.09 14.95 13.87
N ASP A 57 0.10 15.48 13.98
CA ASP A 57 0.50 16.64 13.20
C ASP A 57 0.64 16.19 11.74
N TRP A 58 -0.40 16.43 10.96
CA TRP A 58 -0.42 16.11 9.53
C TRP A 58 0.60 16.95 8.75
N ASP A 59 1.07 18.07 9.30
CA ASP A 59 2.12 18.90 8.69
C ASP A 59 3.52 18.28 8.88
N GLU A 60 3.71 17.40 9.88
CA GLU A 60 4.92 16.58 10.03
C GLU A 60 4.91 15.30 9.16
N CYS A 61 3.79 14.99 8.50
CA CYS A 61 3.68 13.78 7.68
C CYS A 61 4.50 13.90 6.38
N VAL A 62 5.55 13.09 6.29
CA VAL A 62 6.39 13.04 5.09
C VAL A 62 5.66 12.29 3.97
N ARG A 63 5.52 12.95 2.81
CA ARG A 63 4.91 12.33 1.63
C ARG A 63 5.81 11.23 1.06
N HIS A 64 5.37 9.99 1.18
CA HIS A 64 5.99 8.84 0.53
C HIS A 64 5.32 8.51 -0.80
N VAL A 65 6.14 8.16 -1.80
CA VAL A 65 5.69 7.67 -3.10
C VAL A 65 6.34 6.31 -3.34
N GLY A 66 5.55 5.35 -3.81
CA GLY A 66 6.01 4.01 -4.14
C GLY A 66 5.40 3.49 -5.42
N ALA A 67 5.83 2.31 -5.85
CA ALA A 67 5.32 1.68 -7.07
C ALA A 67 4.94 0.21 -6.82
N LEU A 68 3.73 -0.15 -7.20
CA LEU A 68 3.31 -1.55 -7.24
C LEU A 68 3.77 -2.17 -8.57
N VAL A 69 4.86 -2.93 -8.52
CA VAL A 69 5.42 -3.58 -9.71
C VAL A 69 4.71 -4.91 -9.94
N LEU A 70 4.09 -5.07 -11.10
CA LEU A 70 3.43 -6.30 -11.53
C LEU A 70 4.30 -7.06 -12.53
N ARG A 71 4.54 -8.34 -12.28
CA ARG A 71 5.22 -9.27 -13.19
C ARG A 71 4.32 -10.48 -13.43
N GLY A 72 3.52 -10.42 -14.48
CA GLY A 72 2.45 -11.39 -14.73
C GLY A 72 1.38 -11.29 -13.65
N ASN A 73 1.13 -12.39 -12.94
CA ASN A 73 0.17 -12.45 -11.82
C ASN A 73 0.81 -12.23 -10.43
N ARG A 74 2.07 -11.78 -10.38
CA ARG A 74 2.82 -11.55 -9.13
C ARG A 74 3.08 -10.06 -8.94
N CYS A 75 3.09 -9.61 -7.69
CA CYS A 75 3.61 -8.30 -7.35
C CYS A 75 4.99 -8.41 -6.68
N VAL A 76 5.80 -7.37 -6.82
CA VAL A 76 7.08 -7.26 -6.12
C VAL A 76 6.87 -6.45 -4.85
N LEU A 77 7.24 -7.06 -3.72
CA LEU A 77 7.28 -6.41 -2.42
C LEU A 77 8.71 -6.48 -1.89
N VAL A 78 9.09 -5.50 -1.09
CA VAL A 78 10.43 -5.38 -0.52
C VAL A 78 10.39 -5.54 1.00
N ARG A 79 11.46 -6.13 1.54
CA ARG A 79 11.66 -6.34 2.97
C ARG A 79 12.85 -5.51 3.44
N SER A 80 12.73 -4.90 4.62
CA SER A 80 13.86 -4.27 5.31
C SER A 80 14.53 -5.27 6.24
N GLN A 81 15.83 -5.14 6.49
CA GLN A 81 16.48 -5.92 7.56
C GLN A 81 15.94 -5.59 8.96
N GLN A 82 15.42 -4.37 9.13
CA GLN A 82 14.91 -3.87 10.41
C GLN A 82 13.43 -4.18 10.64
N TRP A 83 12.73 -4.71 9.64
CA TRP A 83 11.29 -4.96 9.71
C TRP A 83 10.93 -6.29 9.07
N THR A 84 10.12 -7.09 9.77
CA THR A 84 9.78 -8.45 9.34
C THR A 84 8.70 -8.50 8.27
N GLY A 85 7.96 -7.41 8.06
CA GLY A 85 6.91 -7.33 7.05
C GLY A 85 7.42 -7.07 5.63
N MET A 86 6.48 -7.18 4.68
CA MET A 86 6.67 -6.88 3.27
C MET A 86 5.92 -5.58 2.94
N ARG A 87 6.52 -4.70 2.13
CA ARG A 87 5.86 -3.45 1.69
C ARG A 87 6.10 -3.18 0.22
N ILE A 88 5.27 -2.31 -0.33
CA ILE A 88 5.53 -1.68 -1.63
C ILE A 88 6.84 -0.87 -1.52
N PRO A 89 7.77 -0.99 -2.48
CA PRO A 89 8.96 -0.14 -2.51
C PRO A 89 8.54 1.33 -2.59
N SER A 90 8.94 2.12 -1.58
CA SER A 90 8.57 3.52 -1.47
C SER A 90 9.71 4.39 -0.93
N VAL A 91 9.71 5.66 -1.33
CA VAL A 91 10.69 6.68 -0.96
C VAL A 91 10.00 7.99 -0.63
N VAL A 92 10.66 8.82 0.16
CA VAL A 92 10.24 10.22 0.37
C VAL A 92 10.34 10.97 -0.96
N LEU A 93 9.31 11.75 -1.27
CA LEU A 93 9.26 12.65 -2.43
C LEU A 93 10.21 13.84 -2.23
N LYS A 94 11.11 14.07 -3.18
CA LYS A 94 11.99 15.24 -3.22
C LYS A 94 11.29 16.44 -3.88
N SER A 95 11.72 17.65 -3.54
CA SER A 95 11.10 18.89 -4.02
C SER A 95 11.13 19.08 -5.54
N GLU A 96 12.14 18.52 -6.23
CA GLU A 96 12.32 18.69 -7.68
C GLU A 96 11.88 17.48 -8.52
N GLU A 97 11.39 16.41 -7.88
CA GLU A 97 11.01 15.19 -8.59
C GLU A 97 9.49 15.05 -8.71
N THR A 98 9.04 14.51 -9.84
CA THR A 98 7.63 14.12 -10.02
C THR A 98 7.33 12.83 -9.25
N PRO A 99 6.06 12.56 -8.89
CA PRO A 99 5.67 11.30 -8.27
C PRO A 99 6.10 10.06 -9.08
N VAL A 100 6.00 10.13 -10.42
CA VAL A 100 6.43 9.03 -11.30
C VAL A 100 7.94 8.79 -11.19
N GLN A 101 8.75 9.85 -11.21
CA GLN A 101 10.21 9.73 -11.02
C GLN A 101 10.56 9.17 -9.64
N ALA A 102 9.85 9.58 -8.58
CA ALA A 102 10.02 9.05 -7.24
C ALA A 102 9.67 7.55 -7.16
N ALA A 103 8.57 7.14 -7.80
CA ALA A 103 8.13 5.76 -7.90
C ALA A 103 9.18 4.89 -8.63
N VAL A 104 9.67 5.33 -9.79
CA VAL A 104 10.76 4.65 -10.53
C VAL A 104 12.02 4.55 -9.67
N ARG A 105 12.40 5.64 -8.99
CA ARG A 105 13.55 5.66 -8.07
C ARG A 105 13.40 4.66 -6.92
N ALA A 106 12.19 4.51 -6.38
CA ALA A 106 11.92 3.52 -5.35
C ALA A 106 12.13 2.08 -5.87
N VAL A 107 11.62 1.78 -7.06
CA VAL A 107 11.76 0.47 -7.69
C VAL A 107 13.23 0.16 -7.93
N VAL A 108 13.94 1.02 -8.67
CA VAL A 108 15.36 0.81 -9.01
C VAL A 108 16.21 0.60 -7.75
N LYS A 109 15.96 1.40 -6.71
CA LYS A 109 16.72 1.33 -5.45
C LYS A 109 16.50 0.02 -4.69
N PHE A 110 15.29 -0.52 -4.69
CA PHE A 110 14.93 -1.62 -3.79
C PHE A 110 14.67 -2.96 -4.48
N THR A 111 14.58 -3.02 -5.81
CA THR A 111 14.24 -4.25 -6.54
C THR A 111 15.24 -4.63 -7.62
N GLU A 112 16.33 -3.87 -7.79
CA GLU A 112 17.36 -4.10 -8.83
C GLU A 112 16.80 -4.14 -10.27
N VAL A 113 15.59 -3.61 -10.48
CA VAL A 113 14.97 -3.50 -11.80
C VAL A 113 15.52 -2.24 -12.46
N ASP A 114 15.92 -2.37 -13.72
CA ASP A 114 16.41 -1.24 -14.48
C ASP A 114 15.31 -0.20 -14.73
N ALA A 115 15.67 1.08 -14.67
CA ALA A 115 14.72 2.19 -14.86
C ALA A 115 13.98 2.14 -16.21
N THR A 116 14.62 1.56 -17.23
CA THR A 116 14.07 1.40 -18.59
C THR A 116 12.99 0.33 -18.69
N GLU A 117 12.94 -0.60 -17.73
CA GLU A 117 11.93 -1.67 -17.66
C GLU A 117 10.66 -1.23 -16.93
N VAL A 118 10.72 -0.15 -16.16
CA VAL A 118 9.58 0.37 -15.41
C VAL A 118 8.72 1.23 -16.33
N ARG A 119 7.46 0.82 -16.50
CA ARG A 119 6.46 1.57 -17.28
C ARG A 119 5.22 1.83 -16.43
N GLU A 120 4.75 3.06 -16.49
CA GLU A 120 3.45 3.42 -15.92
C GLU A 120 2.35 2.76 -16.76
N LEU A 121 1.45 2.03 -16.08
CA LEU A 121 0.23 1.51 -16.69
C LEU A 121 -0.76 2.67 -16.80
N LYS A 122 -1.16 2.99 -18.04
CA LYS A 122 -2.20 3.97 -18.35
C LYS A 122 -3.55 3.31 -18.49
#